data_AF-A0A841YS57-F1
#
_entry.id   AF-A0A841YS57-F1
#
_cell.length_a   1.000
_cell.length_b   1.000
_cell.length_c   1.000
_cell.angle_alpha   90.00
_cell.angle_beta   90.00
_cell.angle_gamma   90.00
#
_symmetry.space_group_name_H-M   'P 1'
#
loop_
_entity.id
_entity.type
_entity.pdbx_description
1 polymer ?
#
loop_
_entity_poly.entity_id
_entity_poly.type
_entity_poly.pdbx_seq_one_letter_code
_entity_poly.pdbx_strand_id
1 'polypeptide(L)' 'MKAIEAFFMFLTTWLVGVFIFGAIIFACGFIASIFTGQFSVDTLAWISILISFAFAGYAVSKDGDAE' A
#
# COMPACT_ATOMS: atom_id res chain seq x y z
N MET A 1 16.45 -18.92 20.21
CA MET A 1 16.89 -17.96 19.17
C MET A 1 16.22 -18.25 17.82
N LYS A 2 16.46 -19.40 17.17
CA LYS A 2 15.85 -19.76 15.87
C LYS A 2 14.31 -19.70 15.79
N ALA A 3 13.61 -20.11 16.85
CA ALA A 3 12.14 -20.06 16.90
C ALA A 3 11.57 -18.63 16.98
N ILE A 4 12.32 -17.72 17.61
CA ILE A 4 11.91 -16.30 17.74
C ILE A 4 12.11 -15.60 16.39
N GLU A 5 13.22 -15.85 15.70
CA GLU A 5 13.46 -15.33 14.34
C GLU A 5 12.41 -15.81 13.34
N ALA A 6 12.04 -17.09 13.39
CA ALA A 6 10.98 -17.63 12.54
C ALA A 6 9.61 -16.99 12.82
N PHE A 7 9.30 -16.71 14.09
CA PHE A 7 8.07 -16.01 14.48
C PHE A 7 8.05 -14.58 13.95
N PHE A 8 9.17 -13.84 14.07
CA PHE A 8 9.26 -12.49 13.51
C PHE A 8 9.14 -12.51 11.99
N MET A 9 9.83 -13.39 11.27
CA MET A 9 9.69 -13.50 9.81
C MET A 9 8.25 -13.81 9.38
N PHE A 10 7.57 -14.71 10.09
CA PHE A 10 6.17 -15.01 9.85
C PHE A 10 5.28 -13.78 10.07
N LEU A 11 5.48 -13.07 11.18
CA LEU A 11 4.73 -11.86 11.51
C LEU A 11 4.94 -10.78 10.45
N THR A 12 6.18 -10.51 10.04
CA THR A 12 6.50 -9.49 9.04
C THR A 12 5.90 -9.85 7.68
N THR A 13 6.00 -11.12 7.27
CA THR A 13 5.40 -11.60 6.01
C THR A 13 3.88 -11.46 6.04
N TRP A 14 3.25 -11.79 7.16
CA TRP A 14 1.82 -11.64 7.34
C TRP A 14 1.40 -10.16 7.28
N LEU A 15 2.15 -9.28 7.96
CA LEU A 15 1.89 -7.84 7.96
C LEU A 15 2.01 -7.24 6.55
N VAL A 16 3.06 -7.59 5.82
CA VAL A 16 3.26 -7.19 4.42
C VAL A 16 2.11 -7.71 3.55
N GLY A 17 1.69 -8.96 3.75
CA GLY A 17 0.53 -9.54 3.06
C GLY A 17 -0.74 -8.74 3.29
N VAL A 18 -1.06 -8.42 4.55
CA VAL A 18 -2.24 -7.60 4.91
C VAL A 18 -2.18 -6.22 4.24
N PHE A 19 -1.01 -5.57 4.23
CA PHE A 19 -0.84 -4.29 3.54
C PHE A 19 -1.06 -4.39 2.03
N ILE A 20 -0.50 -5.42 1.37
CA ILE A 20 -0.69 -5.63 -0.07
C ILE A 20 -2.16 -5.88 -0.39
N PHE A 21 -2.85 -6.74 0.38
CA PHE A 21 -4.27 -7.00 0.19
C PHE A 21 -5.11 -5.74 0.42
N GLY A 22 -4.81 -4.96 1.46
CA GLY A 22 -5.47 -3.68 1.73
C GLY A 22 -5.29 -2.68 0.58
N ALA A 23 -4.07 -2.58 0.05
CA ALA A 23 -3.75 -1.73 -1.10
C ALA A 23 -4.50 -2.16 -2.37
N ILE A 24 -4.60 -3.47 -2.63
CA ILE A 24 -5.36 -4.01 -3.78
C ILE A 24 -6.85 -3.68 -3.64
N ILE A 25 -7.45 -3.89 -2.46
CA ILE A 25 -8.86 -3.56 -2.22
C ILE A 25 -9.10 -2.07 -2.43
N PHE A 26 -8.21 -1.22 -1.92
CA PHE A 26 -8.30 0.23 -2.10
C PHE A 26 -8.18 0.64 -3.57
N ALA A 27 -7.23 0.07 -4.31
CA ALA A 27 -7.06 0.32 -5.74
C ALA A 27 -8.29 -0.13 -6.55
N CYS A 28 -8.83 -1.33 -6.27
CA CYS A 28 -10.06 -1.81 -6.91
C CYS A 28 -11.26 -0.92 -6.59
N GLY A 29 -11.41 -0.49 -5.34
CA GLY A 29 -12.48 0.43 -4.93
C GLY A 29 -12.35 1.79 -5.61
N PHE A 30 -11.14 2.32 -5.72
CA PHE A 30 -10.85 3.56 -6.43
C PHE A 30 -11.18 3.44 -7.93
N ILE A 31 -10.72 2.37 -8.60
CA ILE A 31 -11.03 2.09 -10.00
C ILE A 31 -12.54 1.96 -10.21
N ALA A 32 -13.24 1.18 -9.38
CA ALA A 32 -14.69 1.03 -9.46
C ALA A 32 -15.40 2.38 -9.33
N SER A 33 -14.94 3.24 -8.43
CA SER A 33 -15.55 4.54 -8.19
C SER A 33 -15.37 5.55 -9.32
N ILE A 34 -14.29 5.43 -10.11
CA ILE A 34 -14.08 6.21 -11.34
C ILE A 34 -15.18 5.87 -12.35
N PHE A 35 -15.49 4.57 -12.51
CA PHE A 35 -16.47 4.11 -13.49
C PHE A 35 -17.92 4.31 -13.05
N THR A 36 -18.20 4.34 -11.75
CA THR A 36 -19.55 4.62 -11.22
C THR A 36 -19.81 6.11 -11.02
N GLY A 37 -18.81 6.98 -11.23
CA GLY A 37 -18.93 8.43 -11.00
C GLY A 37 -19.21 8.80 -9.54
N GLN A 38 -18.85 7.92 -8.60
CA GLN A 38 -19.25 8.03 -7.19
C GLN A 38 -18.52 9.15 -6.45
N PHE A 39 -17.35 9.57 -6.94
CA PHE A 39 -16.56 10.63 -6.35
C PHE A 39 -16.42 11.82 -7.30
N SER A 40 -16.42 13.02 -6.73
CA SER A 40 -16.06 14.23 -7.46
C SER A 40 -14.63 14.15 -7.99
N VAL A 41 -14.35 14.83 -9.10
CA VAL A 41 -13.01 14.87 -9.74
C VAL A 41 -11.94 15.31 -8.75
N ASP A 42 -12.27 16.25 -7.84
CA ASP A 42 -11.37 16.71 -6.78
C ASP A 42 -10.99 15.59 -5.81
N THR A 43 -11.96 14.80 -5.34
CA THR A 43 -11.70 13.66 -4.45
C THR A 43 -10.80 12.64 -5.13
N LEU A 44 -11.00 12.44 -6.43
CA LEU A 44 -10.25 11.50 -7.25
C LEU A 44 -8.79 11.94 -7.46
N ALA A 45 -8.57 13.25 -7.65
CA ALA A 45 -7.24 13.85 -7.73
C ALA A 45 -6.49 13.77 -6.40
N TRP A 46 -7.16 13.99 -5.27
CA TRP A 46 -6.53 13.84 -3.95
C TRP A 46 -6.11 12.40 -3.66
N ILE A 47 -6.95 11.42 -4.02
CA ILE A 47 -6.62 10.01 -3.83
C ILE A 47 -5.44 9.60 -4.72
N SER A 48 -5.38 10.06 -5.98
CA SER A 48 -4.24 9.75 -6.86
C SER A 48 -2.94 10.37 -6.35
N ILE A 49 -2.98 11.62 -5.86
CA ILE A 49 -1.82 12.28 -5.24
C ILE A 49 -1.36 11.50 -4.00
N LEU A 50 -2.28 11.09 -3.12
CA LEU A 50 -1.95 10.29 -1.93
C LEU A 50 -1.31 8.94 -2.30
N ILE A 51 -1.82 8.28 -3.34
CA ILE A 51 -1.22 7.03 -3.85
C ILE A 51 0.18 7.29 -4.40
N SER A 52 0.38 8.35 -5.19
CA SER A 52 1.70 8.71 -5.71
C SER A 52 2.70 9.03 -4.60
N PHE A 53 2.28 9.73 -3.54
CA PHE A 53 3.11 9.98 -2.36
C PHE A 53 3.43 8.69 -1.59
N ALA A 54 2.47 7.78 -1.45
CA ALA A 54 2.69 6.49 -0.79
C ALA A 54 3.70 5.63 -1.58
N PHE A 55 3.60 5.61 -2.92
CA PHE A 55 4.58 4.92 -3.78
C PHE A 55 5.95 5.58 -3.75
N ALA A 56 6.03 6.91 -3.78
CA ALA A 56 7.29 7.63 -3.67
C ALA A 56 7.97 7.38 -2.31
N GLY A 57 7.20 7.40 -1.23
CA GLY A 57 7.68 7.04 0.11
C GLY A 57 8.15 5.59 0.19
N TYR A 58 7.42 4.66 -0.43
CA TYR A 58 7.81 3.25 -0.50
C TYR A 58 9.11 3.04 -1.32
N ALA A 59 9.25 3.72 -2.46
CA ALA A 59 10.47 3.70 -3.27
C ALA A 59 11.67 4.26 -2.50
N VAL A 60 11.51 5.41 -1.84
CA VAL A 60 12.55 6.02 -1.00
C VAL A 60 12.93 5.13 0.17
N SER A 61 11.96 4.45 0.81
CA SER A 61 12.26 3.50 1.89
C SER A 61 13.04 2.27 1.42
N LYS A 62 12.92 1.89 0.15
CA LYS A 62 13.65 0.78 -0.47
C LYS A 62 15.07 1.18 -0.87
N ASP A 63 15.30 2.43 -1.28
CA ASP A 63 16.63 2.95 -1.58
C ASP A 63 17.46 3.20 -0.31
N GLY A 64 16.83 3.58 0.81
CA GLY A 64 17.51 3.78 2.10
C GLY A 64 17.93 2.51 2.84
N ASP A 65 17.42 1.34 2.44
CA ASP A 65 17.80 0.02 2.97
C ASP A 65 19.01 -0.60 2.21
N ALA A 66 19.56 0.13 1.23
CA ALA A 66 20.67 -0.29 0.39
C ALA A 66 22.03 0.37 0.73
N GLU A 67 22.09 1.21 1.77
CA GLU A 67 23.33 1.77 2.36
C GLU A 67 23.72 1.06 3.67
#